data_AF-V4RB75-F1
#
_entry.id   AF-V4RB75-F1
#
_cell.length_a   1.000
_cell.length_b   1.000
_cell.length_c   1.000
_cell.angle_alpha   90.00
_cell.angle_beta   90.00
_cell.angle_gamma   90.00
#
_symmetry.space_group_name_H-M   'P 1'
#
loop_
_entity.id
_entity.type
_entity.pdbx_description
1 polymer ?
#
loop_
_entity_poly.entity_id
_entity_poly.type
_entity_poly.pdbx_seq_one_letter_code
_entity_poly.pdbx_strand_id
1 'polypeptide(L)'
;MSEEIYFAGFAYLTDYQDVSQRLPCTSRVVNDTGAQIFDRQLFELATSVPCQAKINDGLGTLKAGRAAYVTALAVNHEITDVERIGNQYKLSVTLWGQLLVFDFQSKSVVSSTPVVSQFIDLFDTDPTEDEILAAYGRLVNGEDAGGLKSQFAKAISGSILPRNSSRTIRVTQSTLSEKARQQVIDLRLGGAETYTANIASRLSGWLTSQQKICVLPAASNQALGGKMAARLSNGDVYTLNIPAPDYELHLTLDGFKKVLVTDVPAGKGYVYGAFVTLMAVEPLSATRFFEAQIRVGVKRTQPATASEINDGPVFDEALQELFMEFTQAIEPADDAWARQNILPTQTAVSSMQALRKMIQTCR
;
A
#
# COMPACT_ATOMS: atom_id res chain seq x y z
N MET A 1 25.13 14.03 -12.13
CA MET A 1 25.46 13.61 -10.76
C MET A 1 24.29 12.79 -10.26
N SER A 2 24.50 11.57 -9.79
CA SER A 2 23.44 10.79 -9.12
C SER A 2 23.06 11.52 -7.82
N GLU A 3 21.77 11.69 -7.57
CA GLU A 3 21.30 12.20 -6.28
C GLU A 3 21.67 11.20 -5.16
N GLU A 4 21.93 11.72 -3.97
CA GLU A 4 22.27 10.92 -2.80
C GLU A 4 21.08 10.90 -1.83
N ILE A 5 20.74 9.71 -1.32
CA ILE A 5 19.75 9.52 -0.27
C ILE A 5 20.43 8.84 0.91
N TYR A 6 20.09 9.28 2.12
CA TYR A 6 20.57 8.66 3.35
C TYR A 6 19.57 7.65 3.88
N PHE A 7 20.03 6.47 4.27
CA PHE A 7 19.18 5.46 4.87
C PHE A 7 19.08 5.68 6.38
N ALA A 8 17.85 5.79 6.89
CA ALA A 8 17.57 5.98 8.31
C ALA A 8 17.26 4.70 9.08
N GLY A 9 17.09 3.57 8.39
CA GLY A 9 16.71 2.31 9.02
C GLY A 9 15.22 2.02 8.99
N PHE A 10 14.84 1.13 9.89
CA PHE A 10 13.49 0.68 10.16
C PHE A 10 12.82 1.58 11.20
N ALA A 11 11.53 1.83 11.02
CA ALA A 11 10.74 2.67 11.89
C ALA A 11 9.34 2.11 12.16
N TYR A 12 8.78 2.53 13.29
CA TYR A 12 7.35 2.37 13.57
C TYR A 12 6.62 3.69 13.33
N LEU A 13 5.48 3.63 12.63
CA LEU A 13 4.56 4.74 12.39
C LEU A 13 3.48 4.81 13.47
N THR A 14 3.92 4.91 14.72
CA THR A 14 3.06 5.11 15.89
C THR A 14 3.90 5.64 17.05
N ASP A 15 3.24 6.17 18.07
CA ASP A 15 3.91 6.57 19.30
C ASP A 15 4.52 5.36 20.02
N TYR A 16 5.67 5.56 20.67
CA TYR A 16 6.44 4.48 21.30
C TYR A 16 5.65 3.66 22.30
N GLN A 17 4.82 4.33 23.10
CA GLN A 17 4.00 3.70 24.13
C GLN A 17 2.98 2.72 23.52
N ASP A 18 2.60 2.95 22.26
CA ASP A 18 1.59 2.16 21.57
C ASP A 18 2.18 1.07 20.67
N VAL A 19 3.52 1.04 20.46
CA VAL A 19 4.16 0.08 19.56
C VAL A 19 3.82 -1.36 19.97
N SER A 20 3.96 -1.69 21.25
CA SER A 20 3.66 -3.05 21.75
C SER A 20 2.18 -3.42 21.66
N GLN A 21 1.28 -2.44 21.72
CA GLN A 21 -0.16 -2.66 21.60
C GLN A 21 -0.59 -2.81 20.14
N ARG A 22 0.01 -2.03 19.23
CA ARG A 22 -0.41 -1.95 17.82
C ARG A 22 0.35 -2.91 16.91
N LEU A 23 1.59 -3.25 17.26
CA LEU A 23 2.44 -4.21 16.57
C LEU A 23 3.05 -5.22 17.56
N PRO A 24 2.22 -5.98 18.30
CA PRO A 24 2.66 -6.88 19.37
C PRO A 24 3.66 -7.95 18.90
N CYS A 25 3.53 -8.47 17.69
CA CYS A 25 4.42 -9.50 17.16
C CYS A 25 5.69 -8.87 16.57
N THR A 26 5.56 -7.85 15.72
CA THR A 26 6.72 -7.21 15.07
C THR A 26 7.66 -6.56 16.08
N SER A 27 7.13 -5.95 17.14
CA SER A 27 7.95 -5.37 18.21
C SER A 27 8.72 -6.40 19.04
N ARG A 28 8.22 -7.64 19.12
CA ARG A 28 8.93 -8.76 19.75
C ARG A 28 10.01 -9.35 18.82
N VAL A 29 9.72 -9.42 17.53
CA VAL A 29 10.67 -9.91 16.51
C VAL A 29 11.83 -8.94 16.31
N VAL A 30 11.53 -7.65 16.15
CA VAL A 30 12.52 -6.57 15.97
C VAL A 30 12.74 -5.87 17.32
N ASN A 31 13.23 -6.62 18.30
CA ASN A 31 13.62 -6.06 19.61
C ASN A 31 14.89 -5.20 19.49
N ASP A 32 15.30 -4.49 20.55
CA ASP A 32 16.43 -3.54 20.52
C ASP A 32 17.75 -4.12 19.97
N THR A 33 18.04 -5.40 20.22
CA THR A 33 19.23 -6.06 19.66
C THR A 33 19.01 -6.51 18.21
N GLY A 34 17.81 -7.00 17.89
CA GLY A 34 17.39 -7.37 16.54
C GLY A 34 17.28 -6.18 15.60
N ALA A 35 16.94 -5.00 16.11
CA ALA A 35 16.79 -3.74 15.40
C ALA A 35 18.07 -3.32 14.67
N GLN A 36 19.21 -3.32 15.36
CA GLN A 36 20.49 -2.94 14.74
C GLN A 36 20.92 -3.90 13.64
N ILE A 37 20.70 -5.21 13.86
CA ILE A 37 20.99 -6.25 12.87
C ILE A 37 20.08 -6.08 11.66
N PHE A 38 18.79 -5.85 11.90
CA PHE A 38 17.79 -5.68 10.86
C PHE A 38 18.06 -4.42 10.03
N ASP A 39 18.40 -3.29 10.66
CA ASP A 39 18.78 -2.06 9.96
C ASP A 39 20.01 -2.26 9.06
N ARG A 40 21.01 -2.99 9.55
CA ARG A 40 22.18 -3.33 8.74
C ARG A 40 21.79 -4.19 7.53
N GLN A 41 20.95 -5.20 7.72
CA GLN A 41 20.46 -6.03 6.62
C GLN A 41 19.67 -5.21 5.60
N LEU A 42 18.81 -4.30 6.05
CA LEU A 42 18.05 -3.42 5.16
C LEU A 42 18.99 -2.47 4.40
N PHE A 43 20.03 -1.94 5.04
CA PHE A 43 21.00 -1.07 4.38
C PHE A 43 21.81 -1.82 3.30
N GLU A 44 22.32 -3.01 3.64
CA GLU A 44 23.02 -3.88 2.69
C GLU A 44 22.12 -4.22 1.50
N LEU A 45 20.84 -4.51 1.75
CA LEU A 45 19.87 -4.77 0.70
C LEU A 45 19.60 -3.53 -0.16
N ALA A 46 19.37 -2.37 0.45
CA ALA A 46 19.09 -1.11 -0.23
C ALA A 46 20.23 -0.69 -1.18
N THR A 47 21.49 -0.93 -0.77
CA THR A 47 22.67 -0.62 -1.58
C THR A 47 22.96 -1.66 -2.67
N SER A 48 22.42 -2.87 -2.53
CA SER A 48 22.60 -3.95 -3.51
C SER A 48 21.64 -3.92 -4.69
N VAL A 49 20.49 -3.24 -4.55
CA VAL A 49 19.45 -3.21 -5.58
C VAL A 49 19.57 -1.99 -6.50
N PRO A 50 19.17 -2.08 -7.78
CA PRO A 50 19.14 -0.91 -8.66
C PRO A 50 18.24 0.17 -8.07
N CYS A 51 18.75 1.40 -7.95
CA CYS A 51 18.01 2.56 -7.47
C CYS A 51 18.39 3.80 -8.29
N GLN A 52 17.49 4.78 -8.41
CA GLN A 52 17.76 6.04 -9.11
C GLN A 52 18.79 6.91 -8.39
N ALA A 53 18.95 6.69 -7.08
CA ALA A 53 19.85 7.44 -6.21
C ALA A 53 20.87 6.52 -5.56
N LYS A 54 22.03 7.10 -5.20
CA LYS A 54 23.02 6.41 -4.39
C LYS A 54 22.57 6.43 -2.93
N ILE A 55 22.43 5.26 -2.33
CA ILE A 55 22.07 5.12 -0.92
C ILE A 55 23.34 5.13 -0.08
N ASN A 56 23.42 6.06 0.87
CA ASN A 56 24.53 6.19 1.81
C ASN A 56 24.05 5.98 3.25
N ASP A 57 24.98 5.60 4.11
CA ASP A 57 24.83 5.70 5.55
C ASP A 57 25.16 7.14 6.02
N GLY A 58 24.73 7.53 7.22
CA GLY A 58 25.21 8.78 7.83
C GLY A 58 24.18 9.82 8.21
N LEU A 59 23.09 9.44 8.89
CA LEU A 59 22.22 10.41 9.58
C LEU A 59 23.02 11.41 10.46
N GLY A 60 24.17 11.01 10.99
CA GLY A 60 25.05 11.83 11.84
C GLY A 60 25.85 12.94 11.14
N THR A 61 26.07 12.87 9.82
CA THR A 61 26.86 13.87 9.05
C THR A 61 26.00 14.95 8.38
N LEU A 62 24.67 14.84 8.48
CA LEU A 62 23.70 15.75 7.87
C LEU A 62 23.67 17.18 8.46
N LYS A 63 24.57 17.50 9.41
CA LYS A 63 24.78 18.89 9.90
C LYS A 63 25.37 19.83 8.84
N ALA A 64 25.76 19.33 7.67
CA ALA A 64 26.38 20.11 6.61
C ALA A 64 25.39 20.48 5.49
N GLY A 65 24.57 21.52 5.72
CA GLY A 65 24.07 22.53 4.75
C GLY A 65 23.51 22.16 3.36
N ARG A 66 23.41 20.89 2.98
CA ARG A 66 22.91 20.44 1.67
C ARG A 66 21.55 19.78 1.85
N ALA A 67 20.59 20.07 0.97
CA ALA A 67 19.31 19.37 0.93
C ALA A 67 19.60 17.86 0.79
N ALA A 68 19.24 17.11 1.81
CA ALA A 68 19.53 15.69 1.92
C ALA A 68 18.20 14.95 2.09
N TYR A 69 17.87 14.14 1.10
CA TYR A 69 16.75 13.22 1.23
C TYR A 69 17.16 12.06 2.12
N VAL A 70 16.24 11.66 2.98
CA VAL A 70 16.38 10.52 3.89
C VAL A 70 15.28 9.53 3.56
N THR A 71 15.63 8.25 3.57
CA THR A 71 14.68 7.16 3.35
C THR A 71 14.63 6.19 4.52
N ALA A 72 13.42 5.74 4.87
CA ALA A 72 13.17 4.82 5.97
C ALA A 72 12.09 3.81 5.60
N LEU A 73 12.24 2.55 6.05
CA LEU A 73 11.14 1.58 6.02
C LEU A 73 10.31 1.74 7.28
N ALA A 74 9.06 2.17 7.14
CA ALA A 74 8.21 2.49 8.28
C ALA A 74 6.95 1.61 8.29
N VAL A 75 6.79 0.76 9.31
CA VAL A 75 5.63 -0.14 9.47
C VAL A 75 4.59 0.46 10.39
N ASN A 76 3.32 0.17 10.14
CA ASN A 76 2.22 0.84 10.81
C ASN A 76 1.10 -0.08 11.26
N HIS A 77 1.02 -1.30 10.72
CA HIS A 77 -0.02 -2.25 11.08
C HIS A 77 0.41 -3.68 10.80
N GLU A 78 -0.06 -4.60 11.65
CA GLU A 78 0.11 -6.04 11.46
C GLU A 78 -1.25 -6.73 11.59
N ILE A 79 -1.47 -7.78 10.79
CA ILE A 79 -2.71 -8.56 10.76
C ILE A 79 -2.35 -10.02 10.88
N THR A 80 -3.00 -10.71 11.82
CA THR A 80 -3.00 -12.17 11.92
C THR A 80 -4.40 -12.67 11.59
N ASP A 81 -4.49 -13.58 10.64
CA ASP A 81 -5.72 -14.24 10.25
C ASP A 81 -5.53 -15.76 10.31
N VAL A 82 -6.47 -16.45 10.96
CA VAL A 82 -6.47 -17.90 11.08
C VAL A 82 -7.79 -18.41 10.50
N GLU A 83 -7.68 -19.14 9.40
CA GLU A 83 -8.84 -19.71 8.70
C GLU A 83 -8.79 -21.24 8.78
N ARG A 84 -9.86 -21.85 9.27
CA ARG A 84 -9.98 -23.32 9.24
C ARG A 84 -10.42 -23.78 7.85
N ILE A 85 -9.60 -24.62 7.22
CA ILE A 85 -9.85 -25.22 5.90
C ILE A 85 -9.91 -26.75 6.08
N GLY A 86 -11.12 -27.30 6.18
CA GLY A 86 -11.34 -28.71 6.48
C GLY A 86 -10.78 -29.10 7.86
N ASN A 87 -9.73 -29.93 7.86
CA ASN A 87 -9.03 -30.38 9.07
C ASN A 87 -7.73 -29.62 9.34
N GLN A 88 -7.40 -28.63 8.52
CA GLN A 88 -6.20 -27.81 8.69
C GLN A 88 -6.58 -26.36 9.03
N TYR A 89 -5.60 -25.64 9.56
CA TYR A 89 -5.66 -24.22 9.89
C TYR A 89 -4.65 -23.50 9.02
N LYS A 90 -5.13 -22.54 8.22
CA LYS A 90 -4.30 -21.64 7.44
C LYS A 90 -4.03 -20.41 8.28
N LEU A 91 -2.76 -20.21 8.62
CA LEU A 91 -2.27 -18.98 9.23
C LEU A 91 -1.84 -18.03 8.11
N SER A 92 -2.30 -16.79 8.16
CA SER A 92 -1.81 -15.69 7.33
C SER A 92 -1.38 -14.54 8.23
N VAL A 93 -0.10 -14.18 8.18
CA VAL A 93 0.43 -13.00 8.86
C VAL A 93 0.83 -11.95 7.83
N THR A 94 0.37 -10.72 8.03
CA THR A 94 0.58 -9.61 7.09
C THR A 94 1.16 -8.41 7.83
N LEU A 95 2.15 -7.76 7.22
CA LEU A 95 2.70 -6.49 7.66
C LEU A 95 2.45 -5.40 6.62
N TRP A 96 1.92 -4.29 7.11
CA TRP A 96 1.73 -3.07 6.35
C TRP A 96 2.75 -2.03 6.79
N GLY A 97 3.34 -1.40 5.80
CA GLY A 97 4.26 -0.29 5.97
C GLY A 97 4.45 0.47 4.68
N GLN A 98 5.48 1.31 4.66
CA GLN A 98 5.85 2.13 3.53
C GLN A 98 7.32 2.52 3.59
N LEU A 99 7.95 2.58 2.42
CA LEU A 99 9.20 3.27 2.24
C LEU A 99 8.90 4.78 2.15
N LEU A 100 9.37 5.54 3.12
CA LEU A 100 9.21 6.99 3.15
C LEU A 100 10.47 7.65 2.63
N VAL A 101 10.32 8.68 1.80
CA VAL A 101 11.39 9.62 1.48
C VAL A 101 10.98 10.99 2.02
N PHE A 102 11.87 11.65 2.76
CA PHE A 102 11.63 12.97 3.32
C PHE A 102 12.86 13.86 3.23
N ASP A 103 12.63 15.17 3.17
CA ASP A 103 13.69 16.17 3.27
C ASP A 103 14.13 16.32 4.73
N PHE A 104 15.42 16.15 5.00
CA PHE A 104 15.95 16.15 6.36
C PHE A 104 15.77 17.49 7.08
N GLN A 105 15.94 18.61 6.36
CA GLN A 105 15.98 19.94 6.96
C GLN A 105 14.56 20.41 7.36
N SER A 106 13.61 20.29 6.45
CA SER A 106 12.20 20.65 6.66
C SER A 106 11.40 19.55 7.37
N LYS A 107 11.95 18.33 7.45
CA LYS A 107 11.28 17.11 7.92
C LYS A 107 10.02 16.78 7.11
N SER A 108 9.94 17.25 5.87
CA SER A 108 8.74 17.08 5.04
C SER A 108 8.82 15.79 4.24
N VAL A 109 7.79 14.96 4.33
CA VAL A 109 7.65 13.78 3.46
C VAL A 109 7.44 14.25 2.03
N VAL A 110 8.23 13.70 1.12
CA VAL A 110 8.17 14.03 -0.31
C VAL A 110 7.65 12.88 -1.16
N SER A 111 7.80 11.64 -0.69
CA SER A 111 7.28 10.46 -1.39
C SER A 111 7.07 9.31 -0.41
N SER A 112 6.16 8.41 -0.77
CA SER A 112 5.88 7.18 -0.06
C SER A 112 5.57 6.06 -1.03
N THR A 113 6.18 4.91 -0.80
CA THR A 113 5.90 3.68 -1.54
C THR A 113 5.38 2.64 -0.55
N PRO A 114 4.13 2.19 -0.64
CA PRO A 114 3.60 1.13 0.22
C PRO A 114 4.46 -0.14 0.15
N VAL A 115 4.67 -0.76 1.31
CA VAL A 115 5.35 -2.04 1.47
C VAL A 115 4.38 -2.94 2.22
N VAL A 116 3.86 -3.96 1.52
CA VAL A 116 2.95 -4.95 2.11
C VAL A 116 3.62 -6.30 1.99
N SER A 117 3.72 -7.01 3.11
CA SER A 117 4.39 -8.30 3.19
C SER A 117 3.46 -9.31 3.81
N GLN A 118 3.46 -10.53 3.27
CA GLN A 118 2.59 -11.60 3.73
C GLN A 118 3.33 -12.94 3.75
N PHE A 119 3.06 -13.71 4.79
CA PHE A 119 3.52 -15.07 4.95
C PHE A 119 2.31 -15.95 5.31
N ILE A 120 2.22 -17.11 4.66
CA ILE A 120 1.11 -18.06 4.85
C ILE A 120 1.72 -19.41 5.17
N ASP A 121 1.16 -20.09 6.17
CA ASP A 121 1.53 -21.46 6.53
C ASP A 121 0.28 -22.28 6.89
N LEU A 122 0.43 -23.61 6.90
CA LEU A 122 -0.64 -24.55 7.20
C LEU A 122 -0.30 -25.37 8.44
N PHE A 123 -1.28 -25.54 9.32
CA PHE A 123 -1.17 -26.26 10.57
C PHE A 123 -2.26 -27.33 10.69
N ASP A 124 -1.98 -28.44 11.36
CA ASP A 124 -2.98 -29.48 11.64
C ASP A 124 -3.84 -29.12 12.88
N THR A 125 -3.39 -28.17 13.69
CA THR A 125 -4.10 -27.64 14.86
C THR A 125 -4.17 -26.11 14.79
N ASP A 126 -5.01 -25.52 15.64
CA ASP A 126 -5.07 -24.05 15.78
C ASP A 126 -3.68 -23.51 16.16
N PRO A 127 -3.10 -22.53 15.42
CA PRO A 127 -1.75 -22.04 15.67
C PRO A 127 -1.62 -21.41 17.06
N THR A 128 -0.56 -21.80 17.77
CA THR A 128 -0.18 -21.21 19.06
C THR A 128 0.40 -19.81 18.90
N GLU A 129 0.45 -19.03 19.99
CA GLU A 129 1.09 -17.71 19.98
C GLU A 129 2.57 -17.76 19.56
N ASP A 130 3.28 -18.82 19.92
CA ASP A 130 4.68 -19.01 19.53
C ASP A 130 4.83 -19.32 18.04
N GLU A 131 3.90 -20.08 17.46
CA GLU A 131 3.87 -20.34 16.01
C GLU A 131 3.52 -19.08 15.21
N ILE A 132 2.58 -18.26 15.72
CA ILE A 132 2.25 -16.96 15.13
C ILE A 132 3.49 -16.03 15.19
N LEU A 133 4.17 -15.97 16.33
CA LEU A 133 5.38 -15.16 16.46
C LEU A 133 6.50 -15.67 15.54
N ALA A 134 6.67 -16.98 15.40
CA ALA A 134 7.62 -17.58 14.48
C ALA A 134 7.28 -17.24 13.01
N ALA A 135 6.00 -17.20 12.65
CA ALA A 135 5.54 -16.76 11.33
C ALA A 135 5.90 -15.29 11.07
N TYR A 136 5.73 -14.37 12.04
CA TYR A 136 6.24 -13.00 11.92
C TYR A 136 7.77 -12.95 11.85
N GLY A 137 8.46 -13.82 12.58
CA GLY A 137 9.91 -13.98 12.48
C GLY A 137 10.36 -14.31 11.06
N ARG A 138 9.68 -15.25 10.39
CA ARG A 138 9.91 -15.60 8.98
C ARG A 138 9.52 -14.47 8.04
N LEU A 139 8.40 -13.80 8.28
CA LEU A 139 7.95 -12.66 7.48
C LEU A 139 8.97 -11.52 7.46
N VAL A 140 9.56 -11.20 8.62
CA VAL A 140 10.54 -10.11 8.77
C VAL A 140 11.93 -10.54 8.32
N ASN A 141 12.40 -11.71 8.76
CA ASN A 141 13.80 -12.13 8.62
C ASN A 141 14.05 -13.13 7.48
N GLY A 142 13.02 -13.74 6.92
CA GLY A 142 13.11 -14.71 5.85
C GLY A 142 13.47 -14.11 4.49
N GLU A 143 13.62 -15.00 3.51
CA GLU A 143 13.98 -14.67 2.12
C GLU A 143 12.81 -14.87 1.14
N ASP A 144 11.61 -15.18 1.66
CA ASP A 144 10.43 -15.40 0.84
C ASP A 144 10.12 -14.19 -0.04
N ALA A 145 9.62 -14.43 -1.26
CA ALA A 145 9.26 -13.36 -2.19
C ALA A 145 8.15 -12.43 -1.63
N GLY A 146 7.33 -12.95 -0.70
CA GLY A 146 6.31 -12.21 0.05
C GLY A 146 6.82 -11.53 1.33
N GLY A 147 8.05 -11.83 1.75
CA GLY A 147 8.67 -11.33 2.99
C GLY A 147 9.04 -9.85 2.95
N LEU A 148 9.25 -9.26 4.12
CA LEU A 148 9.49 -7.83 4.30
C LEU A 148 10.73 -7.33 3.57
N LYS A 149 11.84 -8.09 3.62
CA LYS A 149 13.07 -7.75 2.91
C LYS A 149 12.86 -7.73 1.39
N SER A 150 12.22 -8.76 0.83
CA SER A 150 11.91 -8.84 -0.61
C SER A 150 11.00 -7.70 -1.08
N GLN A 151 10.00 -7.33 -0.27
CA GLN A 151 9.08 -6.24 -0.60
C GLN A 151 9.74 -4.86 -0.44
N PHE A 152 10.62 -4.69 0.56
CA PHE A 152 11.45 -3.51 0.70
C PHE A 152 12.41 -3.33 -0.49
N ALA A 153 13.11 -4.39 -0.92
CA ALA A 153 13.97 -4.35 -2.10
C ALA A 153 13.22 -3.87 -3.35
N LYS A 154 12.01 -4.40 -3.59
CA LYS A 154 11.14 -3.95 -4.68
C LYS A 154 10.77 -2.47 -4.54
N ALA A 155 10.43 -2.02 -3.33
CA ALA A 155 10.07 -0.64 -3.08
C ALA A 155 11.24 0.33 -3.29
N ILE A 156 12.45 -0.03 -2.85
CA ILE A 156 13.67 0.76 -3.09
C ILE A 156 13.95 0.86 -4.59
N SER A 157 13.89 -0.27 -5.31
CA SER A 157 14.13 -0.27 -6.75
C SER A 157 13.09 0.49 -7.55
N GLY A 158 11.84 0.48 -7.08
CA GLY A 158 10.76 1.25 -7.66
C GLY A 158 10.69 2.70 -7.19
N SER A 159 11.51 3.11 -6.22
CA SER A 159 11.43 4.44 -5.60
C SER A 159 11.87 5.54 -6.58
N ILE A 160 11.24 6.71 -6.40
CA ILE A 160 11.38 7.86 -7.28
C ILE A 160 11.63 9.06 -6.39
N LEU A 161 12.63 9.86 -6.76
CA LEU A 161 12.90 11.12 -6.12
C LEU A 161 12.10 12.24 -6.79
N PRO A 162 11.54 13.17 -6.00
CA PRO A 162 10.84 14.32 -6.52
C PRO A 162 11.81 15.21 -7.31
N ARG A 163 11.32 15.79 -8.40
CA ARG A 163 12.04 16.84 -9.13
C ARG A 163 11.55 18.19 -8.63
N ASN A 164 12.39 19.23 -8.69
CA ASN A 164 12.02 20.57 -8.17
C ASN A 164 10.72 21.18 -8.75
N SER A 165 10.21 20.66 -9.88
CA SER A 165 8.98 21.10 -10.53
C SER A 165 7.81 20.12 -10.44
N SER A 166 7.99 18.93 -9.84
CA SER A 166 6.94 17.92 -9.79
C SER A 166 5.89 18.31 -8.76
N ARG A 167 4.62 18.35 -9.18
CA ARG A 167 3.48 18.50 -8.27
C ARG A 167 3.28 17.25 -7.43
N THR A 168 2.76 17.43 -6.23
CA THR A 168 2.50 16.37 -5.25
C THR A 168 1.04 15.90 -5.33
N ILE A 169 0.82 14.61 -5.13
CA ILE A 169 -0.51 14.00 -5.10
C ILE A 169 -0.68 13.15 -3.85
N ARG A 170 -1.89 13.13 -3.30
CA ARG A 170 -2.23 12.37 -2.09
C ARG A 170 -3.66 11.84 -2.13
N VAL A 171 -3.87 10.62 -1.64
CA VAL A 171 -5.21 10.16 -1.24
C VAL A 171 -5.57 10.81 0.09
N THR A 172 -6.42 11.84 0.06
CA THR A 172 -6.81 12.59 1.27
C THR A 172 -8.09 12.08 1.90
N GLN A 173 -8.92 11.37 1.13
CA GLN A 173 -10.15 10.74 1.61
C GLN A 173 -10.27 9.32 1.09
N SER A 174 -10.58 8.39 2.01
CA SER A 174 -10.95 7.02 1.66
C SER A 174 -12.13 6.56 2.50
N THR A 175 -13.20 6.16 1.83
CA THR A 175 -14.49 5.84 2.46
C THR A 175 -15.10 4.57 1.88
N LEU A 176 -15.99 3.95 2.66
CA LEU A 176 -16.84 2.86 2.20
C LEU A 176 -18.26 3.40 2.05
N SER A 177 -18.92 3.08 0.94
CA SER A 177 -20.38 3.22 0.86
C SER A 177 -21.06 2.37 1.94
N GLU A 178 -22.32 2.65 2.25
CA GLU A 178 -23.07 1.85 3.24
C GLU A 178 -23.10 0.36 2.86
N LYS A 179 -23.34 0.10 1.57
CA LYS A 179 -23.31 -1.26 1.03
C LYS A 179 -21.92 -1.89 1.17
N ALA A 180 -20.86 -1.17 0.80
CA ALA A 180 -19.49 -1.69 0.87
C ALA A 180 -19.06 -1.97 2.31
N ARG A 181 -19.48 -1.14 3.27
CA ARG A 181 -19.20 -1.33 4.69
C ARG A 181 -19.74 -2.68 5.18
N GLN A 182 -20.99 -3.00 4.85
CA GLN A 182 -21.57 -4.29 5.21
C GLN A 182 -20.83 -5.45 4.53
N GLN A 183 -20.52 -5.30 3.23
CA GLN A 183 -19.82 -6.35 2.48
C GLN A 183 -18.41 -6.63 3.01
N VAL A 184 -17.65 -5.61 3.45
CA VAL A 184 -16.32 -5.80 4.04
C VAL A 184 -16.38 -6.67 5.29
N ILE A 185 -17.42 -6.49 6.12
CA ILE A 185 -17.65 -7.30 7.33
C ILE A 185 -18.03 -8.73 6.94
N ASP A 186 -19.04 -8.89 6.06
CA ASP A 186 -19.57 -10.19 5.65
C ASP A 186 -18.50 -11.05 4.95
N LEU A 187 -17.63 -10.41 4.16
CA LEU A 187 -16.53 -11.05 3.43
C LEU A 187 -15.25 -11.22 4.26
N ARG A 188 -15.28 -10.84 5.55
CA ARG A 188 -14.13 -10.94 6.47
C ARG A 188 -12.87 -10.25 5.93
N LEU A 189 -13.04 -9.10 5.29
CA LEU A 189 -11.93 -8.32 4.72
C LEU A 189 -11.22 -7.42 5.77
N GLY A 190 -11.55 -7.61 7.04
CA GLY A 190 -11.04 -6.83 8.17
C GLY A 190 -12.01 -5.74 8.64
N GLY A 191 -11.55 -4.91 9.58
CA GLY A 191 -12.33 -3.78 10.09
C GLY A 191 -12.44 -2.65 9.06
N ALA A 192 -13.59 -1.96 9.04
CA ALA A 192 -13.88 -0.91 8.06
C ALA A 192 -12.79 0.19 8.00
N GLU A 193 -12.31 0.66 9.15
CA GLU A 193 -11.26 1.69 9.22
C GLU A 193 -9.94 1.20 8.62
N THR A 194 -9.45 0.04 9.04
CA THR A 194 -8.24 -0.58 8.50
C THR A 194 -8.39 -0.83 7.00
N TYR A 195 -9.55 -1.31 6.54
CA TYR A 195 -9.78 -1.56 5.13
C TYR A 195 -9.73 -0.27 4.30
N THR A 196 -10.32 0.84 4.78
CA THR A 196 -10.22 2.14 4.08
C THR A 196 -8.77 2.64 3.98
N ALA A 197 -7.98 2.53 5.04
CA ALA A 197 -6.57 2.91 5.00
C ALA A 197 -5.77 2.05 4.00
N ASN A 198 -6.10 0.75 3.94
CA ASN A 198 -5.43 -0.20 3.06
C ASN A 198 -5.74 0.07 1.58
N ILE A 199 -7.00 0.34 1.21
CA ILE A 199 -7.35 0.63 -0.19
C ILE A 199 -6.75 1.95 -0.66
N ALA A 200 -6.65 2.95 0.21
CA ALA A 200 -5.98 4.21 -0.08
C ALA A 200 -4.49 4.00 -0.36
N SER A 201 -3.83 3.24 0.51
CA SER A 201 -2.41 2.90 0.37
C SER A 201 -2.15 2.10 -0.90
N ARG A 202 -3.00 1.13 -1.24
CA ARG A 202 -2.87 0.34 -2.47
C ARG A 202 -2.96 1.19 -3.74
N LEU A 203 -3.92 2.12 -3.82
CA LEU A 203 -4.01 3.04 -4.95
C LEU A 203 -2.74 3.89 -5.08
N SER A 204 -2.24 4.43 -3.96
CA SER A 204 -0.96 5.17 -3.94
C SER A 204 0.22 4.33 -4.45
N GLY A 205 0.27 3.05 -4.09
CA GLY A 205 1.32 2.13 -4.56
C GLY A 205 1.24 1.82 -6.05
N TRP A 206 0.04 1.64 -6.59
CA TRP A 206 -0.15 1.45 -8.03
C TRP A 206 0.15 2.72 -8.82
N LEU A 207 -0.20 3.90 -8.31
CA LEU A 207 0.19 5.18 -8.92
C LEU A 207 1.72 5.33 -8.97
N THR A 208 2.40 5.07 -7.86
CA THR A 208 3.87 5.16 -7.79
C THR A 208 4.52 4.17 -8.77
N SER A 209 4.06 2.92 -8.79
CA SER A 209 4.69 1.86 -9.59
C SER A 209 4.39 1.97 -11.08
N GLN A 210 3.17 2.34 -11.48
CA GLN A 210 2.75 2.42 -12.89
C GLN A 210 3.01 3.80 -13.50
N GLN A 211 2.68 4.88 -12.77
CA GLN A 211 2.78 6.24 -13.30
C GLN A 211 4.13 6.90 -13.06
N LYS A 212 4.98 6.28 -12.23
CA LYS A 212 6.31 6.75 -11.91
C LYS A 212 6.32 8.19 -11.36
N ILE A 213 5.43 8.46 -10.41
CA ILE A 213 5.28 9.76 -9.73
C ILE A 213 5.52 9.62 -8.24
N CYS A 214 5.86 10.73 -7.57
CA CYS A 214 5.93 10.78 -6.11
C CYS A 214 4.52 10.95 -5.54
N VAL A 215 4.13 10.07 -4.62
CA VAL A 215 2.83 10.10 -3.94
C VAL A 215 3.06 10.30 -2.46
N LEU A 216 2.37 11.27 -1.85
CA LEU A 216 2.43 11.48 -0.40
C LEU A 216 1.68 10.36 0.34
N PRO A 217 2.05 10.04 1.60
CA PRO A 217 1.36 9.03 2.38
C PRO A 217 -0.14 9.28 2.42
N ALA A 218 -0.94 8.25 2.17
CA ALA A 218 -2.39 8.36 2.24
C ALA A 218 -2.83 8.92 3.61
N ALA A 219 -3.90 9.71 3.63
CA ALA A 219 -4.50 10.13 4.88
C ALA A 219 -5.00 8.90 5.64
N SER A 220 -4.51 8.74 6.85
CA SER A 220 -4.94 7.72 7.79
C SER A 220 -5.10 8.36 9.16
N ASN A 221 -5.87 7.71 10.04
CA ASN A 221 -6.00 8.12 11.44
C ASN A 221 -4.66 8.12 12.20
N GLN A 222 -3.58 7.58 11.62
CA GLN A 222 -2.23 7.61 12.19
C GLN A 222 -1.46 8.89 11.80
N ALA A 223 -1.84 9.55 10.71
CA ALA A 223 -1.24 10.79 10.20
C ALA A 223 -2.03 12.03 10.64
N LEU A 224 -2.41 12.08 11.92
CA LEU A 224 -3.26 13.15 12.47
C LEU A 224 -2.66 14.54 12.21
N GLY A 225 -3.46 15.42 11.61
CA GLY A 225 -3.09 16.82 11.40
C GLY A 225 -1.90 17.05 10.47
N GLY A 226 -1.58 16.10 9.58
CA GLY A 226 -0.46 16.24 8.64
C GLY A 226 0.90 16.06 9.31
N LYS A 227 0.96 15.39 10.46
CA LYS A 227 2.22 14.97 11.09
C LYS A 227 2.26 13.45 11.18
N MET A 228 3.46 12.90 11.05
CA MET A 228 3.73 11.47 11.15
C MET A 228 4.87 11.27 12.14
N ALA A 229 4.59 10.60 13.25
CA ALA A 229 5.63 10.16 14.16
C ALA A 229 6.31 8.92 13.57
N ALA A 230 7.61 8.99 13.37
CA ALA A 230 8.46 7.87 13.00
C ALA A 230 9.49 7.69 14.11
N ARG A 231 9.46 6.55 14.78
CA ARG A 231 10.53 6.16 15.70
C ARG A 231 11.46 5.21 15.00
N LEU A 232 12.72 5.60 14.84
CA LEU A 232 13.77 4.74 14.33
C LEU A 232 14.09 3.65 15.36
N SER A 233 14.56 2.52 14.85
CA SER A 233 14.95 1.35 15.65
C SER A 233 16.01 1.69 16.71
N ASN A 234 16.85 2.70 16.46
CA ASN A 234 17.88 3.20 17.38
C ASN A 234 17.34 4.07 18.54
N GLY A 235 16.01 4.32 18.59
CA GLY A 235 15.35 5.10 19.63
C GLY A 235 15.10 6.57 19.28
N ASP A 236 15.66 7.08 18.17
CA ASP A 236 15.42 8.44 17.72
C ASP A 236 13.96 8.62 17.27
N VAL A 237 13.35 9.73 17.66
CA VAL A 237 11.97 10.08 17.29
C VAL A 237 11.99 11.26 16.33
N TYR A 238 11.47 11.03 15.13
CA TYR A 238 11.26 12.06 14.11
C TYR A 238 9.78 12.35 13.98
N THR A 239 9.41 13.61 14.13
CA THR A 239 8.10 14.10 13.70
C THR A 239 8.25 14.63 12.28
N LEU A 240 7.73 13.88 11.32
CA LEU A 240 7.70 14.26 9.92
C LEU A 240 6.44 15.08 9.62
N ASN A 241 6.57 16.08 8.78
CA ASN A 241 5.47 16.88 8.26
C ASN A 241 5.01 16.28 6.93
N ILE A 242 3.71 16.12 6.74
CA ILE A 242 3.11 15.77 5.45
C ILE A 242 2.59 17.08 4.86
N PRO A 243 3.22 17.60 3.79
CA PRO A 243 2.79 18.84 3.18
C PRO A 243 1.37 18.73 2.61
N ALA A 244 0.73 19.88 2.42
CA ALA A 244 -0.50 19.94 1.64
C ALA A 244 -0.21 19.52 0.19
N PRO A 245 -1.01 18.62 -0.41
CA PRO A 245 -0.78 18.18 -1.77
C PRO A 245 -1.25 19.23 -2.78
N ASP A 246 -0.63 19.26 -3.96
CA ASP A 246 -1.13 20.03 -5.11
C ASP A 246 -2.39 19.38 -5.70
N TYR A 247 -2.53 18.06 -5.57
CA TYR A 247 -3.69 17.29 -5.99
C TYR A 247 -4.19 16.32 -4.92
N GLU A 248 -5.51 16.32 -4.74
CA GLU A 248 -6.18 15.40 -3.83
C GLU A 248 -6.91 14.30 -4.61
N LEU A 249 -6.79 13.08 -4.09
CA LEU A 249 -7.58 11.93 -4.52
C LEU A 249 -8.59 11.55 -3.43
N HIS A 250 -9.86 11.49 -3.80
CA HIS A 250 -10.94 11.04 -2.93
C HIS A 250 -11.46 9.71 -3.45
N LEU A 251 -11.38 8.67 -2.62
CA LEU A 251 -11.63 7.29 -2.98
C LEU A 251 -12.84 6.75 -2.21
N THR A 252 -13.87 6.30 -2.90
CA THR A 252 -14.99 5.56 -2.28
C THR A 252 -15.09 4.17 -2.85
N LEU A 253 -15.04 3.14 -1.99
CA LEU A 253 -15.43 1.80 -2.38
C LEU A 253 -16.96 1.72 -2.41
N ASP A 254 -17.52 1.50 -3.59
CA ASP A 254 -18.98 1.43 -3.78
C ASP A 254 -19.52 0.04 -3.43
N GLY A 255 -18.68 -0.99 -3.62
CA GLY A 255 -18.93 -2.35 -3.15
C GLY A 255 -18.49 -3.42 -4.15
N PHE A 256 -18.99 -4.62 -3.92
CA PHE A 256 -18.64 -5.83 -4.66
C PHE A 256 -19.87 -6.51 -5.28
N LYS A 257 -19.67 -7.31 -6.33
CA LYS A 257 -20.73 -8.10 -6.96
C LYS A 257 -20.21 -9.41 -7.54
N LYS A 258 -20.79 -10.55 -7.14
CA LYS A 258 -20.55 -11.87 -7.75
C LYS A 258 -21.67 -12.18 -8.75
N VAL A 259 -21.31 -12.67 -9.93
CA VAL A 259 -22.26 -13.07 -10.99
C VAL A 259 -21.90 -14.45 -11.50
N LEU A 260 -22.85 -15.39 -11.50
CA LEU A 260 -22.68 -16.69 -12.15
C LEU A 260 -22.75 -16.51 -13.67
N VAL A 261 -21.73 -16.99 -14.38
CA VAL A 261 -21.63 -16.88 -15.85
C VAL A 261 -21.59 -18.23 -16.55
N THR A 262 -21.25 -19.31 -15.84
CA THR A 262 -21.23 -20.66 -16.41
C THR A 262 -21.63 -21.66 -15.33
N ASP A 263 -22.47 -22.63 -15.69
CA ASP A 263 -22.89 -23.72 -14.81
C ASP A 263 -22.86 -25.01 -15.62
N VAL A 264 -21.87 -25.86 -15.35
CA VAL A 264 -21.64 -27.14 -16.05
C VAL A 264 -21.33 -28.24 -15.04
N PRO A 265 -21.47 -29.53 -15.39
CA PRO A 265 -21.21 -30.63 -14.45
C PRO A 265 -19.80 -30.60 -13.82
N ALA A 266 -18.81 -30.03 -14.50
CA ALA A 266 -17.44 -29.90 -13.99
C ALA A 266 -17.26 -28.76 -12.95
N GLY A 267 -18.19 -27.81 -12.86
CA GLY A 267 -18.11 -26.69 -11.95
C GLY A 267 -18.85 -25.43 -12.41
N LYS A 268 -18.70 -24.36 -11.63
CA LYS A 268 -19.35 -23.07 -11.83
C LYS A 268 -18.33 -21.99 -12.15
N GLY A 269 -18.61 -21.18 -13.16
CA GLY A 269 -17.84 -19.99 -13.51
C GLY A 269 -18.50 -18.73 -12.94
N TYR A 270 -17.73 -17.90 -12.25
CA TYR A 270 -18.18 -16.65 -11.66
C TYR A 270 -17.36 -15.47 -12.16
N VAL A 271 -17.98 -14.29 -12.22
CA VAL A 271 -17.32 -12.99 -12.33
C VAL A 271 -17.46 -12.25 -11.01
N TYR A 272 -16.33 -11.82 -10.46
CA TYR A 272 -16.23 -11.02 -9.24
C TYR A 272 -15.92 -9.58 -9.63
N GLY A 273 -16.87 -8.68 -9.40
CA GLY A 273 -16.76 -7.27 -9.72
C GLY A 273 -16.43 -6.42 -8.50
N ALA A 274 -15.52 -5.47 -8.68
CA ALA A 274 -15.23 -4.38 -7.74
C ALA A 274 -15.66 -3.03 -8.36
N PHE A 275 -16.18 -2.14 -7.54
CA PHE A 275 -16.72 -0.84 -7.96
C PHE A 275 -16.18 0.27 -7.05
N VAL A 276 -15.57 1.28 -7.64
CA VAL A 276 -14.90 2.37 -6.94
C VAL A 276 -15.28 3.70 -7.58
N THR A 277 -15.67 4.67 -6.78
CA THR A 277 -15.77 6.08 -7.22
C THR A 277 -14.48 6.80 -6.85
N LEU A 278 -13.83 7.41 -7.84
CA LEU A 278 -12.61 8.19 -7.65
C LEU A 278 -12.82 9.61 -8.14
N MET A 279 -12.37 10.58 -7.34
CA MET A 279 -12.25 11.98 -7.72
C MET A 279 -10.79 12.44 -7.60
N ALA A 280 -10.33 13.21 -8.58
CA ALA A 280 -9.04 13.90 -8.57
C ALA A 280 -9.25 15.41 -8.73
N VAL A 281 -8.77 16.19 -7.77
CA VAL A 281 -9.06 17.64 -7.68
C VAL A 281 -7.80 18.43 -7.31
N GLU A 282 -7.64 19.62 -7.90
CA GLU A 282 -6.71 20.64 -7.40
C GLU A 282 -7.44 21.49 -6.35
N PRO A 283 -7.04 21.46 -5.07
CA PRO A 283 -7.83 22.02 -3.98
C PRO A 283 -7.94 23.56 -4.03
N LEU A 284 -6.91 24.25 -4.54
CA LEU A 284 -6.89 25.72 -4.57
C LEU A 284 -7.90 26.31 -5.55
N SER A 285 -8.05 25.69 -6.72
CA SER A 285 -8.97 26.14 -7.77
C SER A 285 -10.31 25.39 -7.77
N ALA A 286 -10.41 24.31 -6.99
CA ALA A 286 -11.48 23.32 -7.04
C ALA A 286 -11.68 22.66 -8.43
N THR A 287 -10.66 22.72 -9.30
CA THR A 287 -10.71 22.10 -10.63
C THR A 287 -10.70 20.58 -10.49
N ARG A 288 -11.74 19.93 -11.00
CA ARG A 288 -11.85 18.46 -11.06
C ARG A 288 -11.23 17.94 -12.35
N PHE A 289 -10.17 17.15 -12.22
CA PHE A 289 -9.50 16.50 -13.35
C PHE A 289 -10.09 15.12 -13.65
N PHE A 290 -10.68 14.48 -12.65
CA PHE A 290 -11.35 13.20 -12.79
C PHE A 290 -12.45 13.09 -11.74
N GLU A 291 -13.60 12.55 -12.13
CA GLU A 291 -14.67 12.17 -11.23
C GLU A 291 -15.54 11.14 -11.95
N ALA A 292 -15.39 9.87 -11.57
CA ALA A 292 -16.14 8.79 -12.19
C ALA A 292 -16.15 7.55 -11.31
N GLN A 293 -17.11 6.67 -11.58
CA GLN A 293 -17.08 5.31 -11.08
C GLN A 293 -16.27 4.44 -12.03
N ILE A 294 -15.36 3.65 -11.47
CA ILE A 294 -14.51 2.67 -12.13
C ILE A 294 -14.98 1.28 -11.68
N ARG A 295 -15.00 0.33 -12.60
CA ARG A 295 -15.35 -1.07 -12.31
C ARG A 295 -14.44 -2.02 -13.07
N VAL A 296 -14.10 -3.14 -12.45
CA VAL A 296 -13.40 -4.27 -13.09
C VAL A 296 -14.07 -5.57 -12.65
N GLY A 297 -14.00 -6.61 -13.49
CA GLY A 297 -14.59 -7.91 -13.24
C GLY A 297 -13.61 -9.05 -13.52
N VAL A 298 -13.32 -9.85 -12.51
CA VAL A 298 -12.36 -10.96 -12.57
C VAL A 298 -13.08 -12.29 -12.67
N LYS A 299 -12.68 -13.14 -13.62
CA LYS A 299 -13.28 -14.47 -13.82
C LYS A 299 -12.59 -15.51 -12.94
N ARG A 300 -13.38 -16.35 -12.26
CA ARG A 300 -12.90 -17.52 -11.51
C ARG A 300 -13.78 -18.73 -11.77
N THR A 301 -13.14 -19.89 -11.85
CA THR A 301 -13.82 -21.18 -11.97
C THR A 301 -13.77 -21.88 -10.61
N GLN A 302 -14.94 -22.24 -10.09
CA GLN A 302 -15.10 -23.06 -8.91
C GLN A 302 -15.34 -24.51 -9.35
N PRO A 303 -14.44 -25.45 -9.02
CA PRO A 303 -14.66 -26.87 -9.28
C PRO A 303 -15.89 -27.38 -8.55
N ALA A 304 -16.61 -28.36 -9.12
CA ALA A 304 -17.77 -28.99 -8.48
C ALA A 304 -17.45 -29.64 -7.12
N THR A 305 -16.18 -29.96 -6.87
CA THR A 305 -15.68 -30.58 -5.64
C THR A 305 -15.36 -29.58 -4.53
N ALA A 306 -15.39 -28.27 -4.80
CA ALA A 306 -15.07 -27.26 -3.80
C ALA A 306 -16.24 -27.04 -2.84
N SER A 307 -16.01 -27.27 -1.55
CA SER A 307 -16.89 -26.83 -0.45
C SER A 307 -16.87 -25.31 -0.29
N GLU A 308 -17.79 -24.75 0.52
CA GLU A 308 -17.96 -23.30 0.75
C GLU A 308 -16.63 -22.52 0.72
N ILE A 309 -16.51 -21.63 -0.27
CA ILE A 309 -15.34 -20.79 -0.48
C ILE A 309 -15.64 -19.41 0.12
N ASN A 310 -14.76 -18.92 0.99
CA ASN A 310 -14.76 -17.51 1.35
C ASN A 310 -14.43 -16.69 0.09
N ASP A 311 -15.42 -15.95 -0.42
CA ASP A 311 -15.27 -15.11 -1.61
C ASP A 311 -14.45 -13.84 -1.37
N GLY A 312 -14.20 -13.49 -0.10
CA GLY A 312 -13.50 -12.27 0.31
C GLY A 312 -12.16 -12.07 -0.41
N PRO A 313 -11.21 -13.02 -0.33
CA PRO A 313 -9.92 -12.92 -1.03
C PRO A 313 -10.06 -12.67 -2.54
N VAL A 314 -11.07 -13.26 -3.19
CA VAL A 314 -11.31 -13.07 -4.63
C VAL A 314 -11.81 -11.66 -4.94
N PHE A 315 -12.67 -11.11 -4.07
CA PHE A 315 -13.10 -9.71 -4.20
C PHE A 315 -11.97 -8.72 -3.92
N ASP A 316 -11.11 -9.01 -2.95
CA ASP A 316 -9.94 -8.19 -2.66
C ASP A 316 -8.95 -8.17 -3.84
N GLU A 317 -8.75 -9.34 -4.48
CA GLU A 317 -7.99 -9.46 -5.71
C GLU A 317 -8.60 -8.63 -6.85
N ALA A 318 -9.92 -8.69 -7.04
CA ALA A 318 -10.62 -7.88 -8.04
C ALA A 318 -10.43 -6.37 -7.83
N LEU A 319 -10.35 -5.91 -6.58
CA LEU A 319 -10.04 -4.52 -6.26
C LEU A 319 -8.58 -4.16 -6.56
N GLN A 320 -7.64 -5.08 -6.31
CA GLN A 320 -6.24 -4.87 -6.67
C GLN A 320 -6.05 -4.80 -8.19
N GLU A 321 -6.71 -5.68 -8.94
CA GLU A 321 -6.73 -5.66 -10.40
C GLU A 321 -7.35 -4.36 -10.93
N LEU A 322 -8.43 -3.87 -10.31
CA LEU A 322 -9.02 -2.57 -10.63
C LEU A 322 -8.00 -1.44 -10.54
N PHE A 323 -7.27 -1.32 -9.41
CA PHE A 323 -6.28 -0.25 -9.25
C PHE A 323 -5.09 -0.40 -10.19
N MET A 324 -4.61 -1.64 -10.40
CA MET A 324 -3.53 -1.92 -11.34
C MET A 324 -3.92 -1.50 -12.77
N GLU A 325 -5.04 -2.01 -13.28
CA GLU A 325 -5.50 -1.72 -14.64
C GLU A 325 -5.83 -0.25 -14.82
N PHE A 326 -6.51 0.37 -13.85
CA PHE A 326 -6.83 1.80 -13.90
C PHE A 326 -5.57 2.65 -14.01
N THR A 327 -4.58 2.40 -13.14
CA THR A 327 -3.34 3.17 -13.16
C THR A 327 -2.49 2.87 -14.39
N GLN A 328 -2.54 1.68 -14.96
CA GLN A 328 -1.90 1.37 -16.25
C GLN A 328 -2.57 2.10 -17.42
N ALA A 329 -3.90 2.15 -17.45
CA ALA A 329 -4.68 2.78 -18.52
C ALA A 329 -4.51 4.31 -18.61
N ILE A 330 -3.91 4.95 -17.60
CA ILE A 330 -3.56 6.38 -17.64
C ILE A 330 -2.47 6.65 -18.67
N GLU A 331 -1.42 5.82 -18.72
CA GLU A 331 -0.31 6.00 -19.66
C GLU A 331 0.43 4.68 -19.97
N PRO A 332 0.49 4.25 -21.25
CA PRO A 332 -0.16 4.87 -22.42
C PRO A 332 -1.68 4.88 -22.27
N ALA A 333 -2.34 5.89 -22.85
CA ALA A 333 -3.79 6.02 -22.73
C ALA A 333 -4.49 4.81 -23.38
N ASP A 334 -5.34 4.14 -22.61
CA ASP A 334 -6.17 3.03 -23.10
C ASP A 334 -7.65 3.45 -23.16
N ASP A 335 -8.04 4.03 -24.29
CA ASP A 335 -9.41 4.48 -24.55
C ASP A 335 -10.42 3.32 -24.55
N ALA A 336 -9.98 2.11 -24.92
CA ALA A 336 -10.85 0.93 -24.95
C ALA A 336 -11.17 0.48 -23.52
N TRP A 337 -10.15 0.38 -22.69
CA TRP A 337 -10.31 0.10 -21.26
C TRP A 337 -11.19 1.16 -20.59
N ALA A 338 -10.95 2.44 -20.86
CA ALA A 338 -11.75 3.54 -20.30
C ALA A 338 -13.24 3.39 -20.63
N ARG A 339 -13.58 3.13 -21.90
CA ARG A 339 -14.99 2.97 -22.34
C ARG A 339 -15.69 1.77 -21.71
N GLN A 340 -14.94 0.71 -21.38
CA GLN A 340 -15.48 -0.51 -20.80
C GLN A 340 -15.69 -0.40 -19.28
N ASN A 341 -14.74 0.25 -18.61
CA ASN A 341 -14.56 0.18 -17.15
C ASN A 341 -14.90 1.47 -16.41
N ILE A 342 -15.13 2.60 -17.10
CA ILE A 342 -15.50 3.88 -16.48
C ILE A 342 -16.95 4.26 -16.79
N LEU A 343 -17.68 4.69 -15.76
CA LEU A 343 -19.04 5.19 -15.83
C LEU A 343 -19.10 6.67 -15.40
N PRO A 344 -19.85 7.53 -16.12
CA PRO A 344 -20.61 7.24 -17.34
C PRO A 344 -19.69 7.08 -18.58
N THR A 345 -20.05 6.15 -19.46
CA THR A 345 -19.18 5.79 -20.61
C THR A 345 -19.01 6.91 -21.63
N GLN A 346 -19.94 7.88 -21.68
CA GLN A 346 -19.90 9.00 -22.63
C GLN A 346 -18.72 9.94 -22.35
N THR A 347 -18.30 10.08 -21.09
CA THR A 347 -17.20 10.96 -20.69
C THR A 347 -15.94 10.20 -20.30
N ALA A 348 -15.96 8.87 -20.33
CA ALA A 348 -14.85 8.02 -19.88
C ALA A 348 -13.48 8.41 -20.47
N VAL A 349 -13.41 8.57 -21.80
CA VAL A 349 -12.16 8.92 -22.50
C VAL A 349 -11.71 10.33 -22.16
N SER A 350 -12.61 11.32 -22.17
CA SER A 350 -12.23 12.71 -21.86
C SER A 350 -11.81 12.87 -20.40
N SER A 351 -12.46 12.17 -19.47
CA SER A 351 -12.06 12.11 -18.06
C SER A 351 -10.67 11.50 -17.89
N MET A 352 -10.36 10.39 -18.57
CA MET A 352 -9.01 9.80 -18.54
C MET A 352 -7.94 10.71 -19.15
N GLN A 353 -8.27 11.45 -20.22
CA GLN A 353 -7.36 12.43 -20.81
C GLN A 353 -7.05 13.59 -19.85
N ALA A 354 -8.06 14.10 -19.15
CA ALA A 354 -7.88 15.15 -18.14
C ALA A 354 -7.03 14.65 -16.96
N LEU A 355 -7.30 13.44 -16.46
CA LEU A 355 -6.49 12.79 -15.43
C LEU A 355 -5.04 12.60 -15.88
N ARG A 356 -4.81 12.11 -17.10
CA ARG A 356 -3.46 11.92 -17.63
C ARG A 356 -2.68 13.22 -17.66
N LYS A 357 -3.29 14.31 -18.14
CA LYS A 357 -2.65 15.65 -18.14
C LYS A 357 -2.27 16.09 -16.73
N MET A 358 -3.14 15.85 -15.74
CA MET A 358 -2.84 16.11 -14.33
C MET A 358 -1.64 15.29 -13.85
N ILE A 359 -1.66 13.97 -14.06
CA ILE A 359 -0.58 13.06 -13.65
C ILE A 359 0.76 13.40 -14.29
N GLN A 360 0.77 13.89 -15.53
CA GLN A 360 1.99 14.35 -16.21
C GLN A 360 2.68 15.51 -15.49
N THR A 361 1.94 16.35 -14.75
CA THR A 361 2.53 17.44 -13.95
C THR A 361 3.18 16.96 -12.65
N CYS A 362 2.96 15.69 -12.28
CA CYS A 362 3.53 15.06 -11.08
C CYS A 362 4.83 14.28 -11.38
N ARG A 363 5.28 14.27 -12.64
CA ARG A 363 6.57 13.69 -13.09
C ARG A 363 7.62 14.78 -13.25
#